data_AF-A0AAV7NI38-F1
#
_entry.id   AF-A0AAV7NI38-F1
#
_cell.length_a   1.000
_cell.length_b   1.000
_cell.length_c   1.000
_cell.angle_alpha   90.00
_cell.angle_beta   90.00
_cell.angle_gamma   90.00
#
_symmetry.space_group_name_H-M   'P 1'
#
loop_
_entity.id
_entity.type
_entity.pdbx_description
1 polymer ?
#
loop_
_entity_poly.entity_id
_entity_poly.type
_entity_poly.pdbx_seq_one_letter_code
_entity_poly.pdbx_strand_id
1 'polypeptide(L)'
;MGRDQGEDKTCRPALRLEQQPLNFEGTVVSVYPDFILMVQKAQKKYLAVKQKLRQVPIPYDMLCLAGLCVTYKGKEQVFANL
;
A
#
# COMPACT_ATOMS: atom_id res chain seq x y z
N MET A 1 -29.70 13.70 13.45
CA MET A 1 -28.69 13.41 14.50
C MET A 1 -28.48 11.90 14.45
N GLY A 2 -27.40 11.37 13.88
CA GLY A 2 -26.07 11.28 14.46
C GLY A 2 -25.27 10.30 13.59
N ARG A 3 -23.95 10.45 13.62
CA ARG A 3 -22.96 9.96 12.65
C ARG A 3 -22.76 8.45 12.75
N ASP A 4 -22.81 7.75 11.61
CA ASP A 4 -22.24 6.40 11.48
C ASP A 4 -21.08 6.47 10.46
N GLN A 5 -19.99 7.12 10.91
CA GLN A 5 -18.68 7.00 10.29
C GLN A 5 -17.97 5.83 10.95
N GLY A 6 -18.20 4.64 10.43
CA GLY A 6 -17.38 3.47 10.67
C GLY A 6 -16.70 3.07 9.38
N GLU A 7 -15.90 3.97 8.78
CA GLU A 7 -14.91 3.55 7.78
C GLU A 7 -13.96 2.61 8.50
N ASP A 8 -14.18 1.31 8.28
CA ASP A 8 -13.23 0.24 8.56
C ASP A 8 -12.01 0.49 7.66
N LYS A 9 -11.18 1.46 8.05
CA LYS A 9 -9.82 1.69 7.55
C LYS A 9 -8.93 0.61 8.14
N THR A 10 -9.30 -0.65 7.92
CA THR A 10 -8.39 -1.75 8.15
C THR A 10 -7.38 -1.68 7.01
N CYS A 11 -6.33 -0.88 7.24
CA CYS A 11 -5.00 -1.19 6.72
C CYS A 11 -4.76 -2.65 7.09
N ARG A 12 -5.03 -3.55 6.14
CA ARG A 12 -4.79 -4.98 6.32
C ARG A 12 -3.37 -5.12 6.87
N PRO A 13 -3.21 -5.90 7.95
CA PRO A 13 -1.98 -5.89 8.72
C PRO A 13 -0.82 -6.09 7.77
N ALA A 14 0.16 -5.19 7.87
CA ALA A 14 1.43 -5.30 7.17
C ALA A 14 1.85 -6.76 7.18
N LEU A 15 2.25 -7.29 6.01
CA LEU A 15 2.93 -8.58 5.92
C LEU A 15 4.00 -8.57 7.00
N ARG A 16 3.71 -9.22 8.14
CA ARG A 16 4.66 -9.45 9.21
C ARG A 16 5.49 -10.60 8.67
N LEU A 17 6.46 -10.26 7.83
CA LEU A 17 7.54 -11.18 7.48
C LEU A 17 8.08 -11.66 8.82
N GLU A 18 7.84 -12.94 9.13
CA GLU A 18 8.35 -13.57 10.35
C GLU A 18 9.87 -13.60 10.26
N GLN A 19 10.50 -12.51 10.68
CA GLN A 19 11.94 -12.42 10.76
C GLN A 19 12.32 -12.38 12.22
N GLN A 20 13.13 -13.37 12.61
CA GLN A 20 13.64 -13.48 13.96
C GLN A 20 14.43 -12.20 14.28
N PRO A 21 14.14 -11.54 15.41
CA PRO A 21 14.93 -10.40 15.87
C PRO A 21 16.39 -10.80 16.01
N LEU A 22 17.30 -10.02 15.41
CA LEU A 22 18.74 -10.20 15.56
C LEU A 22 19.18 -9.44 16.81
N ASN A 23 19.85 -10.11 17.74
CA ASN A 23 20.48 -9.44 18.86
C ASN A 23 21.89 -9.02 18.45
N PHE A 24 22.15 -7.71 18.38
CA PHE A 24 23.47 -7.15 18.14
C PHE A 24 23.84 -6.25 19.32
N GLU A 25 24.94 -6.57 20.02
CA GLU A 25 25.44 -5.81 21.19
C GLU A 25 24.39 -5.54 22.28
N GLY A 26 23.54 -6.53 22.57
CA GLY A 26 22.46 -6.39 23.56
C GLY A 26 21.27 -5.56 23.08
N THR A 27 21.30 -5.07 21.83
CA THR A 27 20.20 -4.36 21.18
C THR A 27 19.48 -5.29 20.20
N VAL A 28 18.15 -5.32 20.28
CA VAL A 28 17.32 -6.02 19.29
C VAL A 28 17.25 -5.20 18.01
N VAL A 29 17.80 -5.74 16.93
CA VAL A 29 17.80 -5.14 15.59
C VAL A 29 16.87 -5.95 14.68
N SER A 30 15.95 -5.24 14.02
CA SER A 30 15.14 -5.80 12.94
C SER A 30 15.79 -5.44 11.60
N VAL A 31 16.19 -6.46 10.84
CA VAL A 31 16.72 -6.29 9.47
C VAL A 31 15.57 -6.46 8.50
N TYR A 32 15.05 -5.36 7.98
CA TYR A 32 14.06 -5.42 6.89
C TYR A 32 14.82 -5.52 5.56
N PRO A 33 14.51 -6.46 4.66
CA PRO A 33 15.01 -6.38 3.29
C PRO A 33 14.58 -5.03 2.68
N ASP A 34 15.34 -4.51 1.70
CA ASP A 34 15.10 -3.24 0.98
C ASP A 34 13.79 -3.22 0.14
N PHE A 35 12.77 -3.94 0.60
CA PHE A 35 11.41 -3.96 0.16
C PHE A 35 10.83 -2.55 0.02
N ILE A 36 11.19 -1.65 0.93
CA ILE A 36 10.77 -0.25 0.90
C ILE A 36 11.25 0.44 -0.38
N LEU A 37 12.53 0.29 -0.75
CA LEU A 37 13.08 0.93 -1.96
C LEU A 37 12.51 0.33 -3.24
N MET A 38 12.32 -0.99 -3.29
CA MET A 38 11.71 -1.67 -4.43
C MET A 38 10.24 -1.26 -4.61
N VAL A 39 9.46 -1.27 -3.54
CA VAL A 39 8.06 -0.83 -3.53
C VAL A 39 7.96 0.64 -3.92
N GLN A 40 8.78 1.53 -3.35
CA GLN A 40 8.79 2.96 -3.72
C GLN A 40 9.08 3.17 -5.21
N LYS A 41 10.07 2.46 -5.78
CA LYS A 41 10.36 2.52 -7.23
C LYS A 41 9.17 2.05 -8.06
N ALA A 42 8.49 0.99 -7.67
CA ALA A 42 7.29 0.51 -8.37
C ALA A 42 6.11 1.50 -8.24
N GLN A 43 5.90 2.10 -7.06
CA GLN A 43 4.84 3.10 -6.85
C GLN A 43 5.06 4.38 -7.67
N LYS A 44 6.31 4.74 -7.96
CA LYS A 44 6.64 5.88 -8.84
C LYS A 44 6.07 5.71 -10.25
N LYS A 45 5.99 4.47 -10.77
CA LYS A 45 5.39 4.18 -12.09
C LYS A 45 3.95 4.66 -12.21
N TYR A 46 3.21 4.65 -11.11
CA TYR A 46 1.80 5.05 -11.06
C TYR A 46 1.59 6.53 -10.72
N LEU A 47 2.63 7.36 -10.57
CA LEU A 47 2.48 8.78 -10.20
C LEU A 47 1.67 9.57 -11.24
N ALA A 48 2.03 9.43 -12.52
CA ALA A 48 1.32 10.10 -13.62
C ALA A 48 -0.15 9.63 -13.72
N VAL A 49 -0.40 8.34 -13.46
CA VAL A 49 -1.76 7.78 -13.44
C VAL A 49 -2.56 8.34 -12.26
N LYS A 50 -1.99 8.37 -11.06
CA LYS A 50 -2.62 8.95 -9.86
C LYS A 50 -2.98 10.42 -10.03
N GLN A 51 -2.12 11.20 -10.69
CA GLN A 51 -2.42 12.60 -11.03
C GLN A 51 -3.64 12.72 -11.94
N LYS A 52 -3.73 11.90 -12.99
CA LYS A 52 -4.90 11.87 -13.88
C LYS A 52 -6.17 11.41 -13.17
N LEU A 53 -6.08 10.37 -12.33
CA LEU A 53 -7.24 9.87 -11.57
C LEU A 53 -7.80 10.92 -10.60
N ARG A 54 -6.93 11.73 -9.98
CA ARG A 54 -7.35 12.88 -9.15
C ARG A 54 -8.10 13.96 -9.92
N GLN A 55 -7.78 14.16 -11.20
CA GLN A 55 -8.46 15.15 -12.04
C GLN A 55 -9.88 14.70 -12.45
N VAL A 56 -10.15 13.38 -12.48
CA VAL A 56 -11.41 12.79 -12.95
C VAL A 56 -12.27 12.22 -11.79
N PRO A 57 -12.11 12.78 -10.58
CA PRO A 57 -12.50 12.17 -9.29
C PRO A 57 -12.71 10.65 -9.23
N ILE A 58 -11.80 9.85 -9.81
CA ILE A 58 -11.93 8.39 -9.78
C ILE A 58 -11.29 7.86 -8.48
N PRO A 59 -12.01 7.09 -7.65
CA PRO A 59 -11.43 6.45 -6.46
C PRO A 59 -10.33 5.46 -6.84
N TYR A 60 -9.22 5.49 -6.10
CA TYR A 60 -8.12 4.55 -6.28
C TYR A 60 -7.37 4.31 -4.97
N ASP A 61 -6.76 3.14 -4.86
CA ASP A 61 -5.96 2.70 -3.72
C ASP A 61 -4.64 2.06 -4.16
N MET A 62 -3.67 2.03 -3.25
CA MET A 62 -2.38 1.36 -3.46
C MET A 62 -2.30 0.10 -2.59
N LEU A 63 -1.96 -1.04 -3.22
CA LEU A 63 -1.76 -2.31 -2.55
C LEU A 63 -0.32 -2.46 -2.01
N CYS A 64 -0.15 -3.37 -1.04
CA CYS A 64 1.08 -3.59 -0.25
C CYS A 64 2.34 -3.94 -1.09
N LEU A 65 2.20 -4.23 -2.38
CA LEU A 65 3.29 -4.51 -3.33
C LEU A 65 3.29 -3.56 -4.53
N ALA A 66 2.90 -2.30 -4.32
CA ALA A 66 2.81 -1.28 -5.35
C ALA A 66 1.79 -1.57 -6.47
N GLY A 67 0.81 -2.45 -6.25
CA GLY A 67 -0.34 -2.59 -7.14
C GLY A 67 -1.26 -1.37 -7.04
N LEU A 68 -1.85 -0.93 -8.14
CA LEU A 68 -2.86 0.14 -8.16
C LEU A 68 -4.25 -0.51 -8.28
N CYS A 69 -5.15 -0.22 -7.36
CA CYS A 69 -6.57 -0.55 -7.47
C CYS A 69 -7.33 0.70 -7.93
N VAL A 70 -8.18 0.58 -8.94
CA VAL A 70 -9.01 1.67 -9.44
C VAL A 70 -10.46 1.21 -9.46
N THR A 71 -11.35 2.01 -8.88
CA THR A 71 -12.78 1.74 -8.86
C THR A 71 -13.48 2.61 -9.90
N TYR A 72 -14.01 1.98 -10.94
CA TYR A 72 -14.72 2.68 -12.01
C TYR A 72 -16.09 2.04 -12.27
N LYS A 73 -17.16 2.84 -12.15
CA LYS A 73 -18.56 2.40 -12.33
C LYS A 73 -18.93 1.17 -11.46
N GLY A 74 -18.46 1.16 -10.21
CA GLY A 74 -18.72 0.06 -9.26
C GLY A 74 -17.94 -1.24 -9.55
N LYS A 75 -16.98 -1.21 -10.48
CA LYS A 75 -16.07 -2.32 -10.74
C LYS A 75 -14.66 -1.94 -10.29
N GLU A 76 -14.06 -2.83 -9.53
CA GLU A 76 -12.67 -2.71 -9.10
C GLU A 76 -11.76 -3.36 -10.15
N GLN A 77 -10.73 -2.64 -10.55
CA GLN A 77 -9.68 -3.16 -11.41
C GLN A 77 -8.34 -3.03 -10.70
N VAL A 78 -7.68 -4.17 -10.53
CA VAL A 78 -6.34 -4.25 -9.94
C VAL A 78 -5.30 -4.30 -11.04
N PHE A 79 -4.28 -3.46 -10.91
CA PHE A 79 -3.09 -3.41 -11.75
C PHE A 79 -1.87 -3.71 -10.90
N ALA A 80 -1.49 -4.99 -10.82
CA ALA A 80 -0.25 -5.42 -10.19
C ALA A 80 0.81 -5.70 -11.28
N ASN A 81 1.99 -5.07 -11.16
CA ASN A 81 3.19 -5.57 -11.83
C ASN A 81 3.79 -6.62 -10.88
N LEU A 82 3.58 -7.90 -11.18
CA LEU A 82 4.38 -8.99 -10.63
C LEU A 82 5.73 -9.03 -11.37
#